data_AF-A0A954HCD5-F1
#
_entry.id   AF-A0A954HCD5-F1
#
_cell.length_a   1.000
_cell.length_b   1.000
_cell.length_c   1.000
_cell.angle_alpha   90.00
_cell.angle_beta   90.00
_cell.angle_gamma   90.00
#
_symmetry.space_group_name_H-M   'P 1'
#
loop_
_entity.id
_entity.type
_entity.pdbx_description
1 polymer ?
#
loop_
_entity_poly.entity_id
_entity_poly.type
_entity_poly.pdbx_seq_one_letter_code
_entity_poly.pdbx_strand_id
1 'polypeptide(L)'
;MKADGCLLVAGRYVDVVNFQDCLLMSVLNIAAYHFAPLENLEDRRRELKELTKSLQLKGTILLTPEGINMFMAGDEDGIQLLLDKVRSYPGLENLEVKESYSETQPFRRMLVKLKEEIIAFGIDGIAPRSYTSRKLPAQELRQWLDEGKDVVLYDVRNDYEIEVGTFDGAIAAGLNHFRDFPEAVAALPEEMKERPVVMFCTGGIRCEKAGPFMENAGFRDIYQLEGGILKYFEECGGDHYHGDCFVFDQRVALSPTLEESDAVLCYACLAAVSPEKQRSPKYNPPHSCPACYESSEVRQQKRCEQLTANIKAACDPLPGSVPYDNIRPISIPLRLDQYKLIDALRELYSHVPLEQWEELFAEGKIVHGSEPASPDRIVRSGERYGRLFAGLVEPEVNTDIKVLYEDDFLVAVSKPAPLPMHPCGRFNRNSLEYILQSVFAPRKPRPAHRLDANTTGVVVFSKSRQVAAKLQPKFERGEVSKTYLARVMGHQTKDGKALNEGDTFVCEAPISKESQAFGGRVIDADGLPSRTLFTVKELLTDGTALLEVNPETGRTNQIRVHAWHMGIPICNDPLYLAEGKLGDAQTADASAPSLQLHAWKLAFDHPVTGESMQLVADPPKWATVE
;
A
#
# COMPACT_ATOMS: atom_id res chain seq x y z
N MET A 1 9.34 -22.10 -71.21
CA MET A 1 10.68 -21.52 -71.39
C MET A 1 10.91 -20.55 -70.24
N LYS A 2 12.14 -20.54 -69.71
CA LYS A 2 12.59 -19.92 -68.45
C LYS A 2 12.46 -18.38 -68.40
N ALA A 3 12.72 -17.88 -67.18
CA ALA A 3 13.08 -16.53 -66.72
C ALA A 3 11.88 -15.67 -66.27
N ASP A 4 11.86 -14.97 -65.14
CA ASP A 4 12.80 -14.74 -64.03
C ASP A 4 11.95 -14.19 -62.86
N GLY A 5 12.33 -14.46 -61.61
CA GLY A 5 11.62 -13.95 -60.43
C GLY A 5 12.56 -13.68 -59.26
N CYS A 6 13.35 -12.61 -59.36
CA CYS A 6 14.05 -12.01 -58.21
C CYS A 6 13.05 -11.30 -57.29
N LEU A 7 13.13 -11.54 -55.98
CA LEU A 7 12.61 -10.61 -54.97
C LEU A 7 13.77 -10.16 -54.07
N LEU A 8 13.85 -8.85 -53.85
CA LEU A 8 14.93 -8.15 -53.16
C LEU A 8 14.56 -7.95 -51.67
N VAL A 9 15.35 -8.51 -50.75
CA VAL A 9 15.38 -8.08 -49.34
C VAL A 9 16.85 -8.00 -48.89
N ALA A 10 17.29 -6.81 -48.47
CA ALA A 10 18.54 -6.53 -47.74
C ALA A 10 19.89 -6.97 -48.38
N GLY A 11 20.05 -6.86 -49.69
CA GLY A 11 21.37 -6.57 -50.30
C GLY A 11 22.48 -7.62 -50.20
N ARG A 12 22.19 -8.92 -50.03
CA ARG A 12 23.18 -9.99 -50.25
C ARG A 12 22.58 -11.16 -51.05
N TYR A 13 23.25 -11.54 -52.13
CA TYR A 13 22.99 -12.78 -52.85
C TYR A 13 23.41 -13.97 -51.98
N VAL A 14 22.54 -14.95 -51.80
CA VAL A 14 22.87 -16.25 -51.17
C VAL A 14 22.40 -17.34 -52.12
N ASP A 15 23.30 -18.26 -52.45
CA ASP A 15 23.05 -19.40 -53.31
C ASP A 15 21.93 -20.30 -52.79
N VAL A 16 21.21 -20.90 -53.72
CA VAL A 16 20.16 -21.88 -53.48
C VAL A 16 20.80 -23.13 -52.87
N VAL A 17 20.79 -23.23 -51.54
CA VAL A 17 21.12 -24.45 -50.81
C VAL A 17 19.81 -25.09 -50.33
N ASN A 18 19.69 -26.38 -50.67
CA ASN A 18 18.59 -27.31 -50.48
C ASN A 18 17.54 -26.98 -49.40
N PHE A 19 16.28 -27.00 -49.85
CA PHE A 19 15.05 -26.82 -49.08
C PHE A 19 14.68 -28.04 -48.18
N GLN A 20 15.66 -28.82 -47.70
CA GLN A 20 15.41 -30.04 -46.91
C GLN A 20 16.11 -30.11 -45.54
N ASP A 21 16.98 -29.15 -45.17
CA ASP A 21 17.72 -29.18 -43.89
C ASP A 21 17.34 -28.07 -42.88
N CYS A 22 16.25 -27.33 -43.10
CA CYS A 22 15.67 -26.48 -42.05
C CYS A 22 14.79 -27.31 -41.10
N LEU A 23 15.37 -28.29 -40.41
CA LEU A 23 14.78 -28.81 -39.17
C LEU A 23 14.83 -27.67 -38.15
N LEU A 24 13.67 -27.36 -37.55
CA LEU A 24 13.62 -26.51 -36.36
C LEU A 24 14.66 -27.02 -35.37
N MET A 25 15.65 -26.19 -35.02
CA MET A 25 16.60 -26.54 -33.96
C MET A 25 15.84 -26.54 -32.63
N SER A 26 15.30 -27.69 -32.24
CA SER A 26 14.68 -27.88 -30.92
C SER A 26 15.77 -27.84 -29.85
N VAL A 27 15.55 -27.08 -28.78
CA VAL A 27 16.43 -27.07 -27.63
C VAL A 27 16.04 -28.24 -26.73
N LEU A 28 17.01 -29.11 -26.42
CA LEU A 28 16.82 -30.18 -25.45
C LEU A 28 16.89 -29.62 -24.03
N ASN A 29 15.85 -29.88 -23.25
CA ASN A 29 15.76 -29.57 -21.84
C ASN A 29 15.80 -30.85 -21.02
N ILE A 30 16.66 -30.89 -20.02
CA ILE A 30 16.75 -32.00 -19.09
C ILE A 30 16.44 -31.61 -17.65
N ALA A 31 15.80 -32.52 -16.93
CA ALA A 31 15.67 -32.50 -15.48
C ALA A 31 16.20 -33.82 -14.91
N ALA A 32 17.12 -33.75 -13.95
CA ALA A 32 17.71 -34.94 -13.35
C ALA A 32 18.11 -34.69 -11.89
N TYR A 33 17.98 -35.71 -11.05
CA TYR A 33 18.51 -35.71 -9.70
C TYR A 33 19.05 -37.09 -9.34
N HIS A 34 20.01 -37.13 -8.42
CA HIS A 34 20.52 -38.39 -7.88
C HIS A 34 21.12 -38.18 -6.50
N PHE A 35 20.77 -39.05 -5.56
CA PHE A 35 21.33 -39.05 -4.22
C PHE A 35 22.58 -39.92 -4.17
N ALA A 36 23.74 -39.28 -4.02
CA ALA A 36 25.04 -39.95 -3.90
C ALA A 36 25.98 -39.09 -3.04
N PRO A 37 26.88 -39.70 -2.26
CA PRO A 37 27.86 -38.94 -1.49
C PRO A 37 28.79 -38.21 -2.47
N LEU A 38 28.77 -36.88 -2.44
CA LEU A 38 29.65 -36.07 -3.27
C LEU A 38 30.66 -35.32 -2.43
N GLU A 39 31.92 -35.62 -2.67
CA GLU A 39 33.08 -34.91 -2.11
C GLU A 39 33.67 -33.94 -3.14
N ASN A 40 34.59 -33.08 -2.70
CA ASN A 40 35.31 -32.12 -3.55
C ASN A 40 34.36 -31.23 -4.38
N LEU A 41 33.28 -30.76 -3.74
CA LEU A 41 32.21 -30.01 -4.40
C LEU A 41 32.71 -28.73 -5.08
N GLU A 42 33.70 -28.06 -4.50
CA GLU A 42 34.28 -26.84 -5.08
C GLU A 42 34.97 -27.10 -6.42
N ASP A 43 35.75 -28.18 -6.51
CA ASP A 43 36.43 -28.58 -7.75
C ASP A 43 35.43 -29.00 -8.82
N ARG A 44 34.47 -29.86 -8.44
CA ARG A 44 33.37 -30.28 -9.35
C ARG A 44 32.58 -29.07 -9.85
N ARG A 45 32.32 -28.09 -8.99
CA ARG A 45 31.63 -26.85 -9.38
C ARG A 45 32.43 -26.07 -10.41
N ARG A 46 33.75 -25.93 -10.24
CA ARG A 46 34.63 -25.26 -11.21
C ARG A 46 34.59 -25.99 -12.55
N GLU A 47 34.80 -27.31 -12.54
CA GLU A 47 34.80 -28.14 -13.75
C GLU A 47 33.47 -28.06 -14.52
N LEU A 48 32.34 -28.28 -13.83
CA LEU A 48 31.02 -28.22 -14.48
C LEU A 48 30.71 -26.82 -15.00
N LYS A 49 31.14 -25.76 -14.30
CA LYS A 49 30.92 -24.38 -14.74
C LYS A 49 31.74 -24.05 -16.00
N GLU A 50 32.96 -24.55 -16.10
CA GLU A 50 33.80 -24.38 -17.29
C GLU A 50 33.24 -25.16 -18.48
N LEU A 51 32.89 -26.44 -18.26
CA LEU A 51 32.31 -27.31 -19.29
C LEU A 51 30.98 -26.76 -19.83
N THR A 52 30.03 -26.45 -18.95
CA THR A 52 28.71 -25.94 -19.38
C THR A 52 28.83 -24.59 -20.10
N LYS A 53 29.82 -23.76 -19.73
CA LYS A 53 30.11 -22.51 -20.42
C LYS A 53 30.70 -22.74 -21.82
N SER A 54 31.63 -23.69 -22.00
CA SER A 54 32.19 -23.99 -23.32
C SER A 54 31.16 -24.60 -24.27
N LEU A 55 30.20 -25.35 -23.72
CA LEU A 55 29.09 -25.96 -24.45
C LEU A 55 27.87 -25.04 -24.64
N GLN A 56 27.93 -23.79 -24.16
CA GLN A 56 26.83 -22.81 -24.23
C GLN A 56 25.49 -23.29 -23.62
N LEU A 57 25.57 -24.21 -22.66
CA LEU A 57 24.42 -24.69 -21.92
C LEU A 57 23.95 -23.62 -20.93
N LYS A 58 22.64 -23.56 -20.69
CA LYS A 58 22.06 -22.74 -19.62
C LYS A 58 21.21 -23.61 -18.71
N GLY A 59 21.00 -23.16 -17.49
CA GLY A 59 20.36 -24.00 -16.48
C GLY A 59 20.89 -23.77 -15.09
N THR A 60 20.55 -24.68 -14.19
CA THR A 60 21.03 -24.74 -12.82
C THR A 60 21.48 -26.15 -12.48
N ILE A 61 22.69 -26.29 -11.96
CA ILE A 61 23.19 -27.50 -11.29
C ILE A 61 23.38 -27.17 -9.81
N LEU A 62 22.77 -27.96 -8.94
CA LEU A 62 22.97 -27.95 -7.50
C LEU A 62 23.86 -29.13 -7.13
N LEU A 63 24.98 -28.84 -6.49
CA LEU A 63 25.90 -29.82 -5.93
C LEU A 63 25.85 -29.75 -4.41
N THR A 64 25.59 -30.88 -3.76
CA THR A 64 25.55 -30.96 -2.29
C THR A 64 26.28 -32.20 -1.81
N PRO A 65 26.58 -32.31 -0.50
CA PRO A 65 27.17 -33.52 0.05
C PRO A 65 26.30 -34.77 -0.16
N GLU A 66 24.98 -34.61 -0.28
CA GLU A 66 24.02 -35.71 -0.45
C GLU A 66 23.68 -36.04 -1.92
N GLY A 67 24.13 -35.25 -2.90
CA GLY A 67 23.93 -35.57 -4.31
C GLY A 67 23.92 -34.39 -5.28
N ILE A 68 23.26 -34.61 -6.41
CA ILE A 68 23.12 -33.63 -7.50
C ILE A 68 21.65 -33.44 -7.89
N ASN A 69 21.30 -32.21 -8.27
CA ASN A 69 20.01 -31.88 -8.89
C ASN A 69 20.25 -30.86 -10.01
N MET A 70 19.70 -31.09 -11.18
CA MET A 70 19.95 -30.27 -12.36
C MET A 70 18.73 -30.06 -13.24
N PHE A 71 18.63 -28.82 -13.74
CA PHE A 71 17.75 -28.43 -14.83
C PHE A 71 18.62 -27.74 -15.87
N MET A 72 18.74 -28.31 -17.07
CA MET A 72 19.67 -27.83 -18.10
C MET A 72 18.97 -27.74 -19.45
N ALA A 73 19.41 -26.80 -20.28
CA ALA A 73 18.94 -26.67 -21.64
C ALA A 73 20.07 -26.31 -22.59
N GLY A 74 20.05 -26.91 -23.78
CA GLY A 74 20.98 -26.58 -24.85
C GLY A 74 20.93 -27.56 -26.01
N ASP A 75 22.01 -27.55 -26.77
CA ASP A 75 22.23 -28.49 -27.86
C ASP A 75 22.40 -29.92 -27.34
N GLU A 76 21.90 -30.90 -28.09
CA GLU A 76 21.85 -32.31 -27.70
C GLU A 76 23.25 -32.90 -27.46
N ASP A 77 24.22 -32.61 -28.34
CA ASP A 77 25.61 -33.06 -28.17
C ASP A 77 26.22 -32.44 -26.90
N GLY A 78 25.90 -31.17 -26.63
CA GLY A 78 26.33 -30.48 -25.42
C GLY A 78 25.76 -31.12 -24.15
N ILE A 79 24.47 -31.47 -24.15
CA ILE A 79 23.83 -32.17 -23.03
C ILE A 79 24.45 -33.54 -22.83
N GLN A 80 24.68 -34.32 -23.89
CA GLN A 80 25.29 -35.64 -23.76
C GLN A 80 26.70 -35.57 -23.17
N LEU A 81 27.53 -34.63 -23.62
CA LEU A 81 28.87 -34.40 -23.04
C LEU A 81 28.82 -34.02 -21.56
N LEU A 82 27.82 -33.23 -21.14
CA LEU A 82 27.60 -32.92 -19.73
C LEU A 82 27.20 -34.18 -18.94
N LEU A 83 26.29 -34.99 -19.47
CA LEU A 83 25.83 -36.22 -18.83
C LEU A 83 26.96 -37.23 -18.68
N ASP A 84 27.80 -37.41 -19.71
CA ASP A 84 28.97 -38.29 -19.64
C ASP A 84 29.94 -37.83 -18.55
N LYS A 85 30.19 -36.52 -18.45
CA LYS A 85 31.02 -35.96 -17.38
C LYS A 85 30.40 -36.20 -16.00
N VAL A 86 29.10 -36.00 -15.84
CA VAL A 86 28.43 -36.21 -14.55
C VAL A 86 28.40 -37.69 -14.17
N ARG A 87 28.12 -38.59 -15.11
CA ARG A 87 28.12 -40.05 -14.90
C ARG A 87 29.53 -40.61 -14.64
N SER A 88 30.59 -39.89 -15.02
CA SER A 88 31.97 -40.25 -14.65
C SER A 88 32.29 -40.06 -13.16
N TYR A 89 31.42 -39.35 -12.43
CA TYR A 89 31.60 -39.13 -11.00
C TYR A 89 31.18 -40.36 -10.19
N PRO A 90 32.00 -40.81 -9.22
CA PRO A 90 31.65 -41.96 -8.39
C PRO A 90 30.27 -41.82 -7.74
N GLY A 91 29.41 -42.81 -7.95
CA GLY A 91 28.04 -42.85 -7.42
C GLY A 91 26.97 -42.16 -8.29
N LEU A 92 27.34 -41.60 -9.44
CA LEU A 92 26.39 -40.96 -10.38
C LEU A 92 26.30 -41.71 -11.73
N GLU A 93 26.83 -42.92 -11.84
CA GLU A 93 26.92 -43.70 -13.07
C GLU A 93 25.55 -43.95 -13.71
N ASN A 94 24.54 -44.13 -12.85
CA ASN A 94 23.16 -44.44 -13.23
C ASN A 94 22.23 -43.21 -13.11
N LEU A 95 22.74 -42.00 -13.33
CA LEU A 95 21.91 -40.79 -13.36
C LEU A 95 20.85 -40.92 -14.47
N GLU A 96 19.59 -41.04 -14.05
CA GLU A 96 18.43 -40.98 -14.92
C GLU A 96 18.07 -39.53 -15.25
N VAL A 97 17.61 -39.32 -16.48
CA VAL A 97 17.38 -37.99 -17.05
C VAL A 97 15.99 -37.97 -17.68
N LYS A 98 15.26 -36.88 -17.46
CA LYS A 98 13.98 -36.63 -18.12
C LYS A 98 14.16 -35.56 -19.16
N GLU A 99 13.62 -35.79 -20.34
CA GLU A 99 13.80 -34.94 -21.51
C GLU A 99 12.51 -34.23 -21.91
N SER A 100 12.66 -33.03 -22.43
CA SER A 100 11.58 -32.23 -23.00
C SER A 100 12.17 -31.23 -23.99
N TYR A 101 11.35 -30.71 -24.91
CA TYR A 101 11.83 -29.85 -25.99
C TYR A 101 11.20 -28.46 -25.89
N SER A 102 11.95 -27.45 -26.31
CA SER A 102 11.44 -26.07 -26.43
C SER A 102 12.05 -25.38 -27.64
N GLU A 103 11.39 -24.33 -28.13
CA GLU A 103 11.91 -23.54 -29.27
C GLU A 103 13.14 -22.71 -28.89
N THR A 104 13.24 -22.32 -27.61
CA THR A 104 14.36 -21.52 -27.10
C THR A 104 14.85 -22.03 -25.75
N GLN A 105 16.08 -21.71 -25.36
CA GLN A 105 16.61 -22.07 -24.03
C GLN A 105 15.85 -21.32 -22.91
N PRO A 106 15.12 -22.02 -22.01
CA PRO A 106 14.23 -21.39 -21.04
C PRO A 106 14.96 -20.89 -19.78
N PHE A 107 16.27 -20.66 -19.88
CA PHE A 107 17.10 -20.16 -18.79
C PHE A 107 17.85 -18.90 -19.22
N ARG A 108 17.83 -17.86 -18.37
CA ARG A 108 18.57 -16.61 -18.67
C ARG A 108 20.09 -16.77 -18.60
N ARG A 109 20.57 -17.68 -17.76
CA ARG A 109 22.00 -17.87 -17.45
C ARG A 109 22.26 -19.27 -16.94
N MET A 110 23.53 -19.69 -17.01
CA MET A 110 24.01 -20.90 -16.37
C MET A 110 24.40 -20.66 -14.90
N LEU A 111 23.99 -21.55 -14.00
CA LEU A 111 24.30 -21.52 -12.57
C LEU A 111 24.81 -22.88 -12.10
N VAL A 112 25.96 -22.91 -11.45
CA VAL A 112 26.41 -24.08 -10.67
C VAL A 112 26.58 -23.62 -9.23
N LYS A 113 25.78 -24.17 -8.33
CA LYS A 113 25.66 -23.73 -6.93
C LYS A 113 25.99 -24.87 -5.98
N LEU A 114 26.68 -24.53 -4.89
CA LEU A 114 26.82 -25.41 -3.74
C LEU A 114 25.65 -25.18 -2.79
N LYS A 115 25.07 -26.26 -2.28
CA LYS A 115 23.99 -26.24 -1.30
C LYS A 115 24.23 -27.32 -0.24
N GLU A 116 23.56 -27.19 0.89
CA GLU A 116 23.59 -28.18 1.97
C GLU A 116 22.76 -29.42 1.59
N GLU A 117 21.61 -29.20 0.96
CA GLU A 117 20.67 -30.24 0.54
C GLU A 117 20.30 -30.12 -0.95
N ILE A 118 20.13 -31.24 -1.67
CA ILE A 118 19.72 -31.22 -3.09
C ILE A 118 18.29 -30.69 -3.26
N ILE A 119 17.48 -30.88 -2.21
CA ILE A 119 16.19 -30.26 -2.00
C ILE A 119 16.09 -29.91 -0.52
N ALA A 120 15.91 -28.62 -0.23
CA ALA A 120 15.93 -28.11 1.15
C ALA A 120 14.69 -28.63 1.90
N PHE A 121 14.93 -29.49 2.90
CA PHE A 121 13.90 -30.04 3.76
C PHE A 121 14.05 -29.54 5.20
N GLY A 122 15.28 -29.25 5.64
CA GLY A 122 15.54 -28.63 6.94
C GLY A 122 15.33 -29.55 8.14
N ILE A 123 15.26 -30.86 7.92
CA ILE A 123 15.17 -31.88 8.96
C ILE A 123 16.37 -32.82 8.87
N ASP A 124 17.09 -32.93 9.99
CA ASP A 124 18.15 -33.92 10.15
C ASP A 124 17.58 -35.34 10.29
N GLY A 125 18.31 -36.33 9.76
CA GLY A 125 18.00 -37.75 9.93
C GLY A 125 17.17 -38.40 8.82
N ILE A 126 16.67 -37.62 7.84
CA ILE A 126 16.11 -38.17 6.60
C ILE A 126 17.23 -38.28 5.56
N ALA A 127 17.60 -39.52 5.21
CA ALA A 127 18.68 -39.82 4.27
C ALA A 127 18.16 -40.68 3.11
N PRO A 128 17.65 -40.08 2.02
CA PRO A 128 17.02 -40.81 0.90
C PRO A 128 17.92 -41.85 0.23
N ARG A 129 19.24 -41.69 0.34
CA ARG A 129 20.23 -42.70 -0.08
C ARG A 129 20.08 -44.01 0.67
N SER A 130 19.83 -43.95 1.98
CA SER A 130 19.76 -45.11 2.85
C SER A 130 18.43 -45.83 2.71
N TYR A 131 17.36 -45.05 2.62
CA TYR A 131 16.00 -45.55 2.55
C TYR A 131 15.08 -44.50 1.95
N THR A 132 14.19 -44.96 1.06
CA THR A 132 13.10 -44.18 0.48
C THR A 132 11.84 -45.05 0.51
N SER A 133 10.68 -44.43 0.63
CA SER A 133 9.40 -45.15 0.68
C SER A 133 9.10 -45.84 -0.66
N ARG A 134 8.13 -46.76 -0.66
CA ARG A 134 7.79 -47.56 -1.85
C ARG A 134 7.46 -46.69 -3.06
N LYS A 135 8.05 -47.03 -4.20
CA LYS A 135 7.75 -46.38 -5.49
C LYS A 135 6.56 -47.06 -6.15
N LEU A 136 5.65 -46.26 -6.70
CA LEU A 136 4.49 -46.73 -7.44
C LEU A 136 4.64 -46.29 -8.92
N PRO A 137 4.71 -47.23 -9.88
CA PRO A 137 4.79 -46.91 -11.31
C PRO A 137 3.58 -46.10 -11.79
N ALA A 138 3.77 -45.25 -12.80
CA ALA A 138 2.71 -44.38 -13.31
C ALA A 138 1.51 -45.16 -13.85
N GLN A 139 1.75 -46.24 -14.60
CA GLN A 139 0.70 -47.11 -15.13
C GLN A 139 -0.10 -47.82 -14.01
N GLU A 140 0.58 -48.20 -12.93
CA GLU A 140 -0.08 -48.84 -11.78
C GLU A 140 -0.95 -47.84 -11.01
N LEU A 141 -0.46 -46.61 -10.80
CA LEU A 141 -1.28 -45.54 -10.22
C LEU A 141 -2.51 -45.26 -11.08
N ARG A 142 -2.34 -45.12 -12.41
CA ARG A 142 -3.45 -44.91 -13.32
C ARG A 142 -4.48 -46.04 -13.20
N GLN A 143 -4.03 -47.30 -13.17
CA GLN A 143 -4.92 -48.44 -12.97
C GLN A 143 -5.70 -48.35 -11.65
N TRP A 144 -5.05 -47.98 -10.54
CA TRP A 144 -5.73 -47.81 -9.25
C TRP A 144 -6.81 -46.73 -9.30
N LEU A 145 -6.56 -45.65 -10.04
CA LEU A 145 -7.52 -44.55 -10.23
C LEU A 145 -8.68 -44.97 -11.15
N ASP A 146 -8.38 -45.67 -12.25
CA ASP A 146 -9.38 -46.22 -13.18
C ASP A 146 -10.34 -47.19 -12.46
N GLU A 147 -9.82 -47.99 -11.52
CA GLU A 147 -10.59 -48.95 -10.71
C GLU A 147 -11.32 -48.31 -9.52
N GLY A 148 -11.10 -47.02 -9.25
CA GLY A 148 -11.70 -46.32 -8.12
C GLY A 148 -11.22 -46.84 -6.76
N LYS A 149 -9.97 -47.30 -6.67
CA LYS A 149 -9.36 -47.76 -5.42
C LYS A 149 -9.33 -46.63 -4.39
N ASP A 150 -9.64 -46.94 -3.14
CA ASP A 150 -9.55 -45.96 -2.04
C ASP A 150 -8.09 -45.67 -1.71
N VAL A 151 -7.55 -44.62 -2.33
CA VAL A 151 -6.19 -44.12 -2.14
C VAL A 151 -6.21 -42.61 -1.94
N VAL A 152 -5.37 -42.11 -1.06
CA VAL A 152 -5.16 -40.67 -0.86
C VAL A 152 -4.05 -40.21 -1.78
N LEU A 153 -4.37 -39.35 -2.75
CA LEU A 153 -3.36 -38.62 -3.50
C LEU A 153 -2.93 -37.39 -2.70
N TYR A 154 -1.64 -37.25 -2.42
CA TYR A 154 -1.11 -36.14 -1.62
C TYR A 154 -0.07 -35.33 -2.41
N ASP A 155 -0.44 -34.11 -2.76
CA ASP A 155 0.41 -33.20 -3.54
C ASP A 155 1.39 -32.48 -2.60
N VAL A 156 2.67 -32.86 -2.67
CA VAL A 156 3.73 -32.29 -1.81
C VAL A 156 4.42 -31.08 -2.44
N ARG A 157 3.78 -30.48 -3.46
CA ARG A 157 4.26 -29.27 -4.12
C ARG A 157 3.85 -28.01 -3.38
N ASN A 158 4.46 -26.88 -3.75
CA ASN A 158 4.04 -25.59 -3.24
C ASN A 158 2.72 -25.17 -3.90
N ASP A 159 1.91 -24.36 -3.22
CA ASP A 159 0.56 -23.99 -3.65
C ASP A 159 0.53 -23.34 -5.04
N TYR A 160 1.54 -22.54 -5.37
CA TYR A 160 1.65 -21.92 -6.69
C TYR A 160 1.84 -22.93 -7.84
N GLU A 161 2.33 -24.14 -7.55
CA GLU A 161 2.48 -25.22 -8.53
C GLU A 161 1.16 -25.99 -8.70
N ILE A 162 0.42 -26.17 -7.60
CA ILE A 162 -0.88 -26.86 -7.56
C ILE A 162 -1.93 -26.02 -8.30
N GLU A 163 -1.85 -24.69 -8.19
CA GLU A 163 -2.70 -23.75 -8.93
C GLU A 163 -2.63 -23.86 -10.46
N VAL A 164 -1.55 -24.46 -10.99
CA VAL A 164 -1.37 -24.69 -12.44
C VAL A 164 -2.06 -25.98 -12.88
N GLY A 165 -2.07 -26.99 -12.00
CA GLY A 165 -2.70 -28.27 -12.24
C GLY A 165 -2.33 -29.29 -11.17
N THR A 166 -3.18 -30.30 -10.95
CA THR A 166 -2.95 -31.41 -10.00
C THR A 166 -3.85 -32.60 -10.35
N PHE A 167 -3.66 -33.74 -9.68
CA PHE A 167 -4.51 -34.92 -9.85
C PHE A 167 -5.92 -34.69 -9.27
N ASP A 168 -6.92 -35.28 -9.92
CA ASP A 168 -8.31 -35.23 -9.49
C ASP A 168 -8.47 -35.79 -8.06
N GLY A 169 -9.08 -35.00 -7.19
CA GLY A 169 -9.30 -35.37 -5.79
C GLY A 169 -8.04 -35.38 -4.91
N ALA A 170 -6.90 -34.89 -5.39
CA ALA A 170 -5.68 -34.80 -4.58
C ALA A 170 -5.83 -33.81 -3.42
N ILE A 171 -5.27 -34.18 -2.28
CA ILE A 171 -5.14 -33.32 -1.10
C ILE A 171 -3.86 -32.50 -1.25
N ALA A 172 -3.99 -31.18 -1.21
CA ALA A 172 -2.85 -30.27 -1.21
C ALA A 172 -2.20 -30.22 0.19
N ALA A 173 -0.87 -30.25 0.24
CA ALA A 173 -0.15 -30.09 1.50
C ALA A 173 -0.22 -28.66 2.08
N GLY A 174 -0.60 -27.65 1.29
CA GLY A 174 -0.74 -26.26 1.75
C GLY A 174 0.59 -25.58 2.02
N LEU A 175 1.54 -25.71 1.09
CA LEU A 175 2.93 -25.31 1.29
C LEU A 175 3.28 -24.02 0.54
N ASN A 176 3.86 -23.06 1.23
CA ASN A 176 4.60 -21.97 0.58
C ASN A 176 6.01 -22.43 0.19
N HIS A 177 6.65 -23.19 1.09
CA HIS A 177 7.95 -23.80 0.87
C HIS A 177 7.95 -25.24 1.33
N PHE A 178 8.70 -26.11 0.63
CA PHE A 178 8.78 -27.53 0.98
C PHE A 178 9.33 -27.82 2.38
N ARG A 179 10.10 -26.91 2.97
CA ARG A 179 10.56 -27.01 4.37
C ARG A 179 9.42 -26.93 5.40
N ASP A 180 8.25 -26.44 4.99
CA ASP A 180 7.06 -26.30 5.82
C ASP A 180 6.25 -27.62 5.84
N PHE A 181 6.64 -28.62 5.03
CA PHE A 181 6.00 -29.93 4.97
C PHE A 181 5.83 -30.65 6.34
N PRO A 182 6.79 -30.56 7.28
CA PRO A 182 6.63 -31.18 8.59
C PRO A 182 5.42 -30.65 9.37
N GLU A 183 5.14 -29.34 9.28
CA GLU A 183 3.98 -28.72 9.90
C GLU A 183 2.69 -29.18 9.21
N ALA A 184 2.70 -29.30 7.88
CA ALA A 184 1.56 -29.80 7.11
C ALA A 184 1.19 -31.23 7.50
N VAL A 185 2.17 -32.13 7.66
CA VAL A 185 1.94 -33.51 8.10
C VAL A 185 1.39 -33.57 9.51
N ALA A 186 1.87 -32.71 10.42
CA ALA A 186 1.38 -32.65 11.80
C ALA A 186 -0.10 -32.18 11.88
N ALA A 187 -0.59 -31.47 10.86
CA ALA A 187 -1.97 -31.03 10.76
C ALA A 187 -2.91 -32.07 10.11
N LEU A 188 -2.38 -33.18 9.57
CA LEU A 188 -3.19 -34.20 8.93
C LEU A 188 -4.03 -34.99 9.96
N PRO A 189 -5.27 -35.39 9.62
CA PRO A 189 -6.09 -36.24 10.48
C PRO A 189 -5.41 -37.58 10.79
N GLU A 190 -5.49 -38.03 12.05
CA GLU A 190 -4.89 -39.31 12.49
C GLU A 190 -5.41 -40.52 11.69
N GLU A 191 -6.67 -40.49 11.25
CA GLU A 191 -7.27 -41.53 10.41
C GLU A 191 -6.55 -41.74 9.07
N MET A 192 -5.83 -40.72 8.58
CA MET A 192 -5.07 -40.81 7.33
C MET A 192 -3.85 -41.74 7.47
N LYS A 193 -3.34 -41.99 8.69
CA LYS A 193 -2.17 -42.85 8.93
C LYS A 193 -2.39 -44.31 8.55
N GLU A 194 -3.65 -44.75 8.53
CA GLU A 194 -4.05 -46.12 8.20
C GLU A 194 -4.44 -46.29 6.72
N ARG A 195 -4.57 -45.19 5.96
CA ARG A 195 -4.97 -45.23 4.54
C ARG A 195 -3.75 -45.32 3.62
N PRO A 196 -3.88 -45.93 2.43
CA PRO A 196 -2.86 -45.83 1.38
C PRO A 196 -2.70 -44.38 0.94
N VAL A 197 -1.49 -43.84 1.02
CA VAL A 197 -1.16 -42.47 0.57
C VAL A 197 -0.15 -42.56 -0.57
N VAL A 198 -0.50 -41.99 -1.72
CA VAL A 198 0.41 -41.82 -2.87
C VAL A 198 0.79 -40.35 -2.95
N MET A 199 2.05 -40.05 -2.63
CA MET A 199 2.58 -38.70 -2.76
C MET A 199 3.15 -38.48 -4.16
N PHE A 200 3.07 -37.25 -4.63
CA PHE A 200 3.66 -36.87 -5.91
C PHE A 200 4.17 -35.43 -5.90
N CYS A 201 5.11 -35.16 -6.78
CA CYS A 201 5.56 -33.82 -7.14
C CYS A 201 6.02 -33.81 -8.61
N THR A 202 6.50 -32.67 -9.12
CA THR A 202 6.90 -32.51 -10.54
C THR A 202 7.81 -33.64 -11.03
N GLY A 203 8.90 -33.91 -10.30
CA GLY A 203 9.94 -34.83 -10.73
C GLY A 203 10.27 -35.97 -9.76
N GLY A 204 9.57 -36.09 -8.63
CA GLY A 204 9.79 -37.15 -7.63
C GLY A 204 10.73 -36.78 -6.47
N ILE A 205 11.71 -35.88 -6.67
CA ILE A 205 12.76 -35.56 -5.66
C ILE A 205 12.24 -35.17 -4.27
N ARG A 206 11.10 -34.47 -4.15
CA ARG A 206 10.51 -34.11 -2.86
C ARG A 206 9.96 -35.34 -2.12
N CYS A 207 9.35 -36.25 -2.87
CA CYS A 207 8.76 -37.47 -2.33
C CYS A 207 9.81 -38.40 -1.71
N GLU A 208 11.05 -38.36 -2.21
CA GLU A 208 12.19 -39.10 -1.66
C GLU A 208 12.52 -38.70 -0.21
N LYS A 209 12.19 -37.47 0.21
CA LYS A 209 12.30 -37.01 1.62
C LYS A 209 10.97 -37.05 2.36
N ALA A 210 9.88 -36.66 1.70
CA ALA A 210 8.55 -36.60 2.30
C ALA A 210 8.06 -37.97 2.78
N GLY A 211 8.33 -39.04 2.01
CA GLY A 211 7.87 -40.37 2.35
C GLY A 211 8.44 -40.93 3.65
N PRO A 212 9.78 -41.03 3.77
CA PRO A 212 10.40 -41.49 5.02
C PRO A 212 10.01 -40.62 6.22
N PHE A 213 9.77 -39.33 6.01
CA PHE A 213 9.26 -38.44 7.05
C PHE A 213 7.84 -38.82 7.49
N MET A 214 6.92 -39.07 6.56
CA MET A 214 5.55 -39.53 6.88
C MET A 214 5.55 -40.91 7.55
N GLU A 215 6.39 -41.84 7.11
CA GLU A 215 6.55 -43.15 7.75
C GLU A 215 7.03 -43.00 9.20
N ASN A 216 8.01 -42.12 9.45
CA ASN A 216 8.46 -41.77 10.80
C ASN A 216 7.37 -41.08 11.65
N ALA A 217 6.45 -40.34 11.01
CA ALA A 217 5.29 -39.73 11.67
C ALA A 217 4.14 -40.73 11.94
N GLY A 218 4.31 -42.00 11.55
CA GLY A 218 3.39 -43.10 11.88
C GLY A 218 2.44 -43.51 10.76
N PHE A 219 2.60 -43.01 9.54
CA PHE A 219 1.81 -43.46 8.39
C PHE A 219 2.30 -44.83 7.91
N ARG A 220 1.38 -45.76 7.67
CA ARG A 220 1.72 -47.17 7.42
C ARG A 220 1.89 -47.53 5.95
N ASP A 221 1.06 -46.95 5.08
CA ASP A 221 0.97 -47.36 3.68
C ASP A 221 1.34 -46.21 2.73
N ILE A 222 2.60 -45.78 2.80
CA ILE A 222 3.14 -44.69 1.98
C ILE A 222 3.71 -45.22 0.67
N TYR A 223 3.31 -44.55 -0.42
CA TYR A 223 3.84 -44.69 -1.77
C TYR A 223 4.25 -43.32 -2.32
N GLN A 224 5.21 -43.32 -3.23
CA GLN A 224 5.54 -42.15 -4.04
C GLN A 224 5.41 -42.48 -5.51
N LEU A 225 4.83 -41.57 -6.30
CA LEU A 225 4.75 -41.70 -7.74
C LEU A 225 6.16 -41.72 -8.34
N GLU A 226 6.52 -42.85 -8.93
CA GLU A 226 7.83 -43.03 -9.54
C GLU A 226 8.04 -42.04 -10.69
N GLY A 227 9.11 -41.25 -10.63
CA GLY A 227 9.38 -40.21 -11.62
C GLY A 227 8.44 -39.00 -11.56
N GLY A 228 7.48 -38.94 -10.64
CA GLY A 228 6.59 -37.80 -10.47
C GLY A 228 5.66 -37.54 -11.66
N ILE A 229 5.07 -36.34 -11.70
CA ILE A 229 4.05 -35.96 -12.69
C ILE A 229 4.59 -36.04 -14.12
N LEU A 230 5.83 -35.62 -14.37
CA LEU A 230 6.38 -35.63 -15.73
C LEU A 230 6.51 -37.05 -16.31
N LYS A 231 6.88 -38.05 -15.49
CA LYS A 231 6.92 -39.45 -15.93
C LYS A 231 5.51 -40.02 -16.10
N TYR A 232 4.56 -39.56 -15.29
CA TYR A 232 3.16 -39.91 -15.49
C TYR A 232 2.61 -39.38 -16.82
N PHE A 233 2.93 -38.13 -17.18
CA PHE A 233 2.56 -37.57 -18.49
C PHE A 233 3.18 -38.35 -19.64
N GLU A 234 4.45 -38.73 -19.53
CA GLU A 234 5.15 -39.54 -20.52
C GLU A 234 4.48 -40.89 -20.77
N GLU A 235 4.10 -41.62 -19.72
CA GLU A 235 3.59 -43.00 -19.82
C GLU A 235 2.06 -43.08 -19.95
N CYS A 236 1.33 -42.11 -19.38
CA CYS A 236 -0.12 -42.15 -19.20
C CYS A 236 -0.84 -40.93 -19.78
N GLY A 237 -0.14 -39.88 -20.22
CA GLY A 237 -0.75 -38.62 -20.64
C GLY A 237 -1.43 -37.88 -19.48
N GLY A 238 -2.61 -37.30 -19.72
CA GLY A 238 -3.33 -36.46 -18.76
C GLY A 238 -4.45 -37.16 -17.99
N ASP A 239 -4.52 -38.49 -18.02
CA ASP A 239 -5.58 -39.25 -17.33
C ASP A 239 -5.59 -38.90 -15.83
N HIS A 240 -6.78 -38.59 -15.27
CA HIS A 240 -6.98 -38.17 -13.87
C HIS A 240 -6.22 -36.91 -13.44
N TYR A 241 -5.65 -36.13 -14.36
CA TYR A 241 -4.92 -34.91 -14.07
C TYR A 241 -5.62 -33.70 -14.69
N HIS A 242 -5.80 -32.64 -13.90
CA HIS A 242 -6.37 -31.39 -14.37
C HIS A 242 -5.31 -30.30 -14.50
N GLY A 243 -5.25 -29.62 -15.64
CA GLY A 243 -4.35 -28.51 -15.91
C GLY A 243 -2.97 -28.94 -16.40
N ASP A 244 -1.96 -28.09 -16.16
CA ASP A 244 -0.58 -28.30 -16.60
C ASP A 244 0.36 -28.53 -15.41
N CYS A 245 1.55 -29.08 -15.65
CA CYS A 245 2.56 -29.28 -14.63
C CYS A 245 3.55 -28.12 -14.57
N PHE A 246 3.57 -27.36 -13.46
CA PHE A 246 4.54 -26.28 -13.26
C PHE A 246 6.00 -26.78 -13.35
N VAL A 247 6.84 -26.05 -14.08
CA VAL A 247 8.29 -26.29 -14.21
C VAL A 247 9.10 -25.06 -13.81
N PHE A 248 10.32 -25.29 -13.31
CA PHE A 248 11.14 -24.27 -12.64
C PHE A 248 12.02 -23.48 -13.62
N ASP A 249 11.46 -23.11 -14.77
CA ASP A 249 12.14 -22.36 -15.84
C ASP A 249 11.15 -21.47 -16.61
N GLN A 250 11.60 -20.82 -17.69
CA GLN A 250 10.77 -19.84 -18.41
C GLN A 250 9.56 -20.42 -19.12
N ARG A 251 9.47 -21.74 -19.29
CA ARG A 251 8.29 -22.40 -19.85
C ARG A 251 7.09 -22.30 -18.94
N VAL A 252 7.30 -22.04 -17.64
CA VAL A 252 6.29 -21.94 -16.58
C VAL A 252 5.56 -23.25 -16.28
N ALA A 253 5.03 -23.92 -17.30
CA ALA A 253 4.34 -25.19 -17.19
C ALA A 253 4.47 -26.04 -18.46
N LEU A 254 4.31 -27.35 -18.31
CA LEU A 254 4.21 -28.32 -19.40
C LEU A 254 2.83 -28.97 -19.41
N SER A 255 2.25 -29.13 -20.60
CA SER A 255 1.00 -29.86 -20.81
C SER A 255 1.17 -31.36 -20.52
N PRO A 256 0.06 -32.14 -20.46
CA PRO A 256 0.14 -33.60 -20.41
C PRO A 256 0.83 -34.27 -21.61
N THR A 257 1.07 -33.54 -22.71
CA THR A 257 1.88 -34.01 -23.86
C THR A 257 3.36 -33.63 -23.75
N LEU A 258 3.79 -33.08 -22.60
CA LEU A 258 5.15 -32.59 -22.32
C LEU A 258 5.59 -31.42 -23.23
N GLU A 259 4.62 -30.70 -23.78
CA GLU A 259 4.85 -29.48 -24.56
C GLU A 259 4.74 -28.24 -23.67
N GLU A 260 5.45 -27.17 -24.02
CA GLU A 260 5.34 -25.88 -23.33
C GLU A 260 3.90 -25.36 -23.40
N SER A 261 3.33 -24.98 -22.25
CA SER A 261 1.96 -24.47 -22.20
C SER A 261 1.91 -22.96 -22.32
N ASP A 262 0.74 -22.42 -22.65
CA ASP A 262 0.49 -20.97 -22.77
C ASP A 262 0.46 -20.24 -21.39
N ALA A 263 0.81 -20.93 -20.29
CA ALA A 263 0.91 -20.33 -18.97
C ALA A 263 2.08 -19.34 -18.91
N VAL A 264 1.86 -18.17 -18.29
CA VAL A 264 2.88 -17.13 -18.16
C VAL A 264 3.08 -16.71 -16.70
N LEU A 265 4.24 -16.16 -16.35
CA LEU A 265 4.43 -15.54 -15.04
C LEU A 265 3.88 -14.10 -15.04
N CYS A 266 3.05 -13.78 -14.05
CA CYS A 266 2.64 -12.41 -13.80
C CYS A 266 3.86 -11.54 -13.48
N TYR A 267 4.02 -10.42 -14.18
CA TYR A 267 5.14 -9.51 -13.93
C TYR A 267 5.09 -8.88 -12.53
N ALA A 268 3.89 -8.65 -11.97
CA ALA A 268 3.71 -7.97 -10.69
C ALA A 268 3.99 -8.87 -9.47
N CYS A 269 3.53 -10.13 -9.50
CA CYS A 269 3.63 -11.04 -8.35
C CYS A 269 4.34 -12.36 -8.63
N LEU A 270 4.78 -12.62 -9.86
CA LEU A 270 5.44 -13.85 -10.30
C LEU A 270 4.59 -15.12 -10.19
N ALA A 271 3.28 -15.01 -9.92
CA ALA A 271 2.36 -16.16 -9.98
C ALA A 271 2.21 -16.66 -11.42
N ALA A 272 2.10 -17.98 -11.60
CA ALA A 272 1.72 -18.57 -12.88
C ALA A 272 0.26 -18.20 -13.22
N VAL A 273 0.04 -17.78 -14.47
CA VAL A 273 -1.26 -17.33 -14.97
C VAL A 273 -1.64 -18.21 -16.15
N SER A 274 -2.54 -19.16 -15.91
CA SER A 274 -3.08 -20.04 -16.96
C SER A 274 -3.83 -19.24 -18.04
N PRO A 275 -3.98 -19.78 -19.26
CA PRO A 275 -4.70 -19.10 -20.34
C PRO A 275 -6.13 -18.68 -19.98
N GLU A 276 -6.81 -19.45 -19.13
CA GLU A 276 -8.11 -19.07 -18.59
C GLU A 276 -8.02 -17.85 -17.66
N LYS A 277 -7.08 -17.86 -16.71
CA LYS A 277 -6.83 -16.73 -15.79
C LYS A 277 -6.40 -15.47 -16.57
N GLN A 278 -5.73 -15.61 -17.71
CA GLN A 278 -5.36 -14.50 -18.59
C GLN A 278 -6.57 -13.81 -19.25
N ARG A 279 -7.73 -14.47 -19.37
CA ARG A 279 -8.96 -13.85 -19.91
C ARG A 279 -9.71 -13.00 -18.87
N SER A 280 -9.29 -13.04 -17.61
CA SER A 280 -9.91 -12.26 -16.54
C SER A 280 -9.69 -10.75 -16.75
N PRO A 281 -10.67 -9.88 -16.47
CA PRO A 281 -10.47 -8.43 -16.47
C PRO A 281 -9.45 -7.96 -15.40
N LYS A 282 -9.11 -8.84 -14.46
CA LYS A 282 -8.08 -8.62 -13.43
C LYS A 282 -6.65 -8.82 -13.96
N TYR A 283 -6.51 -9.47 -15.13
CA TYR A 283 -5.23 -9.63 -15.81
C TYR A 283 -4.94 -8.40 -16.66
N ASN A 284 -3.97 -7.61 -16.20
CA ASN A 284 -3.52 -6.39 -16.86
C ASN A 284 -1.99 -6.31 -16.78
N PRO A 285 -1.26 -7.09 -17.59
CA PRO A 285 0.21 -7.05 -17.56
C PRO A 285 0.74 -5.66 -18.00
N PRO A 286 1.82 -5.14 -17.39
CA PRO A 286 2.63 -5.77 -16.34
C PRO A 286 2.10 -5.53 -14.91
N HIS A 287 0.92 -4.94 -14.74
CA HIS A 287 0.41 -4.40 -13.48
C HIS A 287 -0.26 -5.40 -12.54
N SER A 288 -1.04 -6.36 -13.06
CA SER A 288 -1.78 -7.30 -12.19
C SER A 288 -2.18 -8.61 -12.89
N CYS A 289 -2.48 -9.63 -12.07
CA CYS A 289 -3.20 -10.84 -12.44
C CYS A 289 -4.34 -11.11 -11.45
N PRO A 290 -5.21 -12.12 -11.67
CA PRO A 290 -6.30 -12.42 -10.73
C PRO A 290 -5.87 -12.68 -9.29
N ALA A 291 -4.65 -13.18 -9.06
CA ALA A 291 -4.11 -13.44 -7.73
C ALA A 291 -3.64 -12.18 -6.98
N CYS A 292 -3.17 -11.15 -7.70
CA CYS A 292 -2.63 -9.93 -7.07
C CYS A 292 -3.42 -8.66 -7.39
N TYR A 293 -4.50 -8.77 -8.15
CA TYR A 293 -5.35 -7.63 -8.48
C TYR A 293 -6.00 -7.06 -7.23
N GLU A 294 -5.86 -5.74 -7.07
CA GLU A 294 -6.55 -4.96 -6.05
C GLU A 294 -7.41 -3.88 -6.70
N SER A 295 -8.66 -3.77 -6.26
CA SER A 295 -9.55 -2.72 -6.76
C SER A 295 -9.04 -1.32 -6.38
N SER A 296 -9.53 -0.29 -7.07
CA SER A 296 -9.22 1.11 -6.76
C SER A 296 -9.56 1.45 -5.31
N GLU A 297 -10.68 0.93 -4.80
CA GLU A 297 -11.19 1.19 -3.46
C GLU A 297 -10.28 0.59 -2.40
N VAL A 298 -9.85 -0.67 -2.58
CA VAL A 298 -8.92 -1.33 -1.65
C VAL A 298 -7.57 -0.63 -1.64
N ARG A 299 -7.04 -0.26 -2.81
CA ARG A 299 -5.79 0.50 -2.92
C ARG A 299 -5.91 1.87 -2.25
N GLN A 300 -7.04 2.55 -2.40
CA GLN A 300 -7.32 3.83 -1.78
C GLN A 300 -7.38 3.69 -0.25
N GLN A 301 -8.09 2.68 0.25
CA GLN A 301 -8.18 2.41 1.68
C GLN A 301 -6.81 2.14 2.30
N LYS A 302 -6.03 1.21 1.73
CA LYS A 302 -4.66 0.91 2.21
C LYS A 302 -3.78 2.15 2.22
N ARG A 303 -3.90 3.01 1.18
CA ARG A 303 -3.14 4.26 1.11
C ARG A 303 -3.53 5.24 2.21
N CYS A 304 -4.84 5.41 2.45
CA CYS A 304 -5.36 6.24 3.54
C CYS A 304 -4.92 5.72 4.92
N GLU A 305 -4.98 4.41 5.15
CA GLU A 305 -4.54 3.77 6.39
C GLU A 305 -3.04 3.99 6.64
N GLN A 306 -2.21 3.73 5.63
CA GLN A 306 -0.76 3.95 5.72
C GLN A 306 -0.43 5.42 5.97
N LEU A 307 -1.09 6.35 5.29
CA LEU A 307 -0.84 7.78 5.49
C LEU A 307 -1.35 8.25 6.86
N THR A 308 -2.47 7.71 7.36
CA THR A 308 -2.96 7.95 8.72
C THR A 308 -1.92 7.49 9.75
N ALA A 309 -1.32 6.31 9.57
CA ALA A 309 -0.25 5.81 10.42
C ALA A 309 0.99 6.73 10.38
N ASN A 310 1.37 7.24 9.19
CA ASN A 310 2.48 8.17 9.05
C ASN A 310 2.22 9.51 9.77
N ILE A 311 0.99 10.03 9.67
CA ILE A 311 0.58 11.25 10.40
C ILE A 311 0.64 11.01 11.91
N LYS A 312 0.12 9.88 12.38
CA LYS A 312 0.19 9.51 13.79
C LYS A 312 1.62 9.44 14.31
N ALA A 313 2.53 8.82 13.54
CA ALA A 313 3.94 8.75 13.88
C ALA A 313 4.60 10.14 13.89
N ALA A 314 4.24 11.05 12.97
CA ALA A 314 4.73 12.43 12.97
C ALA A 314 4.20 13.28 14.13
N CYS A 315 3.18 12.80 14.83
CA CYS A 315 2.57 13.42 16.00
C CYS A 315 3.05 12.83 17.33
N ASP A 316 4.04 11.93 17.32
CA ASP A 316 4.57 11.27 18.53
C ASP A 316 6.11 11.39 18.63
N PRO A 317 6.65 12.30 19.49
CA PRO A 317 5.90 13.29 20.26
C PRO A 317 5.32 14.38 19.35
N LEU A 318 4.30 15.07 19.84
CA LEU A 318 3.64 16.15 19.12
C LEU A 318 4.67 17.24 18.73
N PRO A 319 4.68 17.75 17.48
CA PRO A 319 5.79 18.58 16.98
C PRO A 319 6.13 19.83 17.80
N GLY A 320 5.12 20.44 18.44
CA GLY A 320 5.27 21.60 19.30
C GLY A 320 5.31 21.29 20.80
N SER A 321 5.19 20.02 21.22
CA SER A 321 5.32 19.66 22.65
C SER A 321 6.78 19.59 23.12
N VAL A 322 7.72 19.50 22.18
CA VAL A 322 9.16 19.58 22.46
C VAL A 322 9.61 21.04 22.39
N PRO A 323 10.32 21.58 23.40
CA PRO A 323 10.80 22.96 23.40
C PRO A 323 11.58 23.30 22.12
N TYR A 324 11.26 24.43 21.50
CA TYR A 324 11.95 24.89 20.30
C TYR A 324 11.95 26.41 20.17
N ASP A 325 12.89 26.92 19.40
CA ASP A 325 12.97 28.35 19.09
C ASP A 325 12.05 28.70 17.92
N ASN A 326 11.10 29.60 18.16
CA ASN A 326 10.22 30.12 17.12
C ASN A 326 10.60 31.56 16.79
N ILE A 327 10.92 31.85 15.52
CA ILE A 327 11.25 33.21 15.07
C ILE A 327 10.10 33.74 14.22
N ARG A 328 9.37 34.73 14.75
CA ARG A 328 8.31 35.42 13.99
C ARG A 328 8.93 36.53 13.14
N PRO A 329 8.80 36.49 11.81
CA PRO A 329 9.46 37.46 10.94
C PRO A 329 8.81 38.84 11.05
N ILE A 330 9.66 39.86 10.99
CA ILE A 330 9.31 41.28 10.96
C ILE A 330 9.96 41.86 9.70
N SER A 331 9.17 42.43 8.80
CA SER A 331 9.67 43.05 7.58
C SER A 331 9.56 44.57 7.66
N ILE A 332 10.64 45.28 7.34
CA ILE A 332 10.66 46.75 7.38
C ILE A 332 10.04 47.32 6.09
N PRO A 333 8.91 48.03 6.17
CA PRO A 333 8.28 48.64 5.00
C PRO A 333 9.04 49.90 4.55
N LEU A 334 8.81 50.31 3.30
CA LEU A 334 9.44 51.49 2.71
C LEU A 334 9.23 52.78 3.53
N ARG A 335 8.05 52.95 4.13
CA ARG A 335 7.72 54.14 4.93
C ARG A 335 8.58 54.30 6.19
N LEU A 336 9.32 53.26 6.60
CA LEU A 336 10.18 53.24 7.78
C LEU A 336 11.66 53.12 7.41
N ASP A 337 12.02 53.37 6.15
CA ASP A 337 13.43 53.43 5.75
C ASP A 337 14.18 54.48 6.56
N GLN A 338 15.39 54.14 7.00
CA GLN A 338 16.29 55.01 7.78
C GLN A 338 15.85 55.31 9.21
N TYR A 339 14.77 54.69 9.70
CA TYR A 339 14.40 54.77 11.10
C TYR A 339 15.41 53.96 11.94
N LYS A 340 15.52 54.28 13.23
CA LYS A 340 16.08 53.31 14.17
C LYS A 340 15.13 52.11 14.25
N LEU A 341 15.67 50.91 14.45
CA LEU A 341 14.87 49.69 14.50
C LEU A 341 13.78 49.78 15.58
N ILE A 342 14.10 50.31 16.77
CA ILE A 342 13.12 50.46 17.85
C ILE A 342 11.97 51.42 17.48
N ASP A 343 12.27 52.53 16.81
CA ASP A 343 11.25 53.48 16.35
C ASP A 343 10.39 52.87 15.24
N ALA A 344 10.99 52.10 14.33
CA ALA A 344 10.27 51.37 13.30
C ALA A 344 9.32 50.32 13.89
N LEU A 345 9.75 49.58 14.92
CA LEU A 345 8.91 48.59 15.60
C LEU A 345 7.72 49.24 16.33
N ARG A 346 7.94 50.36 17.01
CA ARG A 346 6.86 51.14 17.64
C ARG A 346 5.81 51.58 16.63
N GLU A 347 6.25 52.00 15.44
CA GLU A 347 5.35 52.46 14.38
C GLU A 347 4.65 51.32 13.63
N LEU A 348 5.25 50.12 13.60
CA LEU A 348 4.61 48.90 13.06
C LEU A 348 3.58 48.31 14.03
N TYR A 349 3.85 48.39 15.32
CA TYR A 349 3.07 47.77 16.38
C TYR A 349 2.71 48.81 17.45
N SER A 350 1.95 49.84 17.06
CA SER A 350 1.61 50.99 17.91
C SER A 350 0.83 50.66 19.18
N HIS A 351 0.26 49.45 19.27
CA HIS A 351 -0.42 48.94 20.47
C HIS A 351 0.56 48.34 21.50
N VAL A 352 1.83 48.17 21.15
CA VAL A 352 2.88 47.61 22.03
C VAL A 352 3.66 48.77 22.66
N PRO A 353 3.70 48.89 24.00
CA PRO A 353 4.44 49.95 24.69
C PRO A 353 5.94 49.92 24.36
N LEU A 354 6.60 51.08 24.41
CA LEU A 354 8.04 51.20 24.14
C LEU A 354 8.88 50.36 25.12
N GLU A 355 8.53 50.40 26.41
CA GLU A 355 9.19 49.66 27.49
C GLU A 355 9.26 48.16 27.16
N GLN A 356 8.18 47.60 26.60
CA GLN A 356 8.14 46.19 26.20
C GLN A 356 9.11 45.88 25.05
N TRP A 357 9.33 46.82 24.13
CA TRP A 357 10.33 46.63 23.08
C TRP A 357 11.75 46.72 23.64
N GLU A 358 12.01 47.65 24.56
CA GLU A 358 13.32 47.80 25.23
C GLU A 358 13.69 46.53 25.99
N GLU A 359 12.74 45.93 26.73
CA GLU A 359 12.91 44.64 27.39
C GLU A 359 13.26 43.53 26.38
N LEU A 360 12.52 43.43 25.27
CA LEU A 360 12.79 42.42 24.24
C LEU A 360 14.18 42.58 23.60
N PHE A 361 14.67 43.81 23.43
CA PHE A 361 16.03 44.06 22.97
C PHE A 361 17.08 43.68 24.02
N ALA A 362 16.86 44.05 25.28
CA ALA A 362 17.76 43.72 26.39
C ALA A 362 17.91 42.20 26.60
N GLU A 363 16.82 41.46 26.39
CA GLU A 363 16.80 40.00 26.44
C GLU A 363 17.33 39.31 25.16
N GLY A 364 17.72 40.07 24.13
CA GLY A 364 18.19 39.53 22.85
C GLY A 364 17.10 38.83 22.02
N LYS A 365 15.82 39.11 22.28
CA LYS A 365 14.68 38.48 21.60
C LYS A 365 14.32 39.13 20.27
N ILE A 366 14.93 40.25 19.91
CA ILE A 366 14.88 40.81 18.56
C ILE A 366 16.17 40.44 17.85
N VAL A 367 16.06 39.72 16.73
CA VAL A 367 17.20 39.15 16.01
C VAL A 367 17.25 39.59 14.55
N HIS A 368 18.45 39.62 13.98
CA HIS A 368 18.70 39.71 12.55
C HIS A 368 19.46 38.45 12.10
N GLY A 369 18.74 37.53 11.47
CA GLY A 369 19.25 36.16 11.29
C GLY A 369 19.24 35.42 12.63
N SER A 370 20.40 34.93 13.07
CA SER A 370 20.60 34.27 14.37
C SER A 370 21.13 35.18 15.47
N GLU A 371 21.49 36.42 15.14
CA GLU A 371 22.17 37.35 16.07
C GLU A 371 21.18 38.37 16.66
N PRO A 372 21.31 38.74 17.95
CA PRO A 372 20.56 39.85 18.52
C PRO A 372 20.77 41.16 17.74
N ALA A 373 19.68 41.88 17.49
CA ALA A 373 19.69 43.16 16.80
C ALA A 373 19.82 44.32 17.80
N SER A 374 20.52 45.38 17.41
CA SER A 374 20.61 46.61 18.22
C SER A 374 19.37 47.50 18.00
N PRO A 375 18.78 48.09 19.06
CA PRO A 375 17.64 49.00 18.93
C PRO A 375 17.97 50.27 18.15
N ASP A 376 19.22 50.75 18.21
CA ASP A 376 19.70 51.96 17.54
C ASP A 376 20.11 51.74 16.07
N ARG A 377 20.08 50.48 15.60
CA ARG A 377 20.43 50.19 14.21
C ARG A 377 19.50 50.93 13.26
N ILE A 378 20.08 51.64 12.30
CA ILE A 378 19.32 52.26 11.21
C ILE A 378 18.90 51.17 10.22
N VAL A 379 17.59 50.99 10.08
CA VAL A 379 17.00 49.96 9.21
C VAL A 379 16.86 50.44 7.78
N ARG A 380 16.87 49.48 6.84
CA ARG A 380 16.57 49.72 5.43
C ARG A 380 15.29 49.02 5.01
N SER A 381 14.57 49.63 4.07
CA SER A 381 13.40 49.02 3.46
C SER A 381 13.72 47.61 2.93
N GLY A 382 12.87 46.64 3.27
CA GLY A 382 13.03 45.25 2.86
C GLY A 382 13.93 44.40 3.77
N GLU A 383 14.66 45.01 4.73
CA GLU A 383 15.36 44.24 5.77
C GLU A 383 14.36 43.40 6.58
N ARG A 384 14.82 42.22 7.02
CA ARG A 384 14.02 41.25 7.77
C ARG A 384 14.65 41.00 9.14
N TYR A 385 13.86 41.25 10.16
CA TYR A 385 14.18 40.94 11.56
C TYR A 385 13.28 39.80 12.03
N GLY A 386 13.58 39.27 13.22
CA GLY A 386 12.79 38.23 13.85
C GLY A 386 12.51 38.57 15.30
N ARG A 387 11.30 38.27 15.77
CA ARG A 387 11.04 38.14 17.21
C ARG A 387 11.21 36.68 17.61
N LEU A 388 12.23 36.42 18.41
CA LEU A 388 12.58 35.10 18.95
C LEU A 388 11.73 34.79 20.18
N PHE A 389 11.07 33.64 20.14
CA PHE A 389 10.41 32.98 21.25
C PHE A 389 11.22 31.72 21.55
N ALA A 390 12.19 31.85 22.45
CA ALA A 390 13.11 30.76 22.79
C ALA A 390 12.43 29.70 23.66
N GLY A 391 12.73 28.42 23.41
CA GLY A 391 12.21 27.31 24.21
C GLY A 391 10.68 27.23 24.27
N LEU A 392 9.99 27.65 23.22
CA LEU A 392 8.53 27.62 23.15
C LEU A 392 8.03 26.17 23.21
N VAL A 393 7.08 25.93 24.11
CA VAL A 393 6.28 24.71 24.15
C VAL A 393 4.85 25.09 23.84
N GLU A 394 4.26 24.41 22.86
CA GLU A 394 2.89 24.64 22.43
C GLU A 394 1.91 23.78 23.22
N PRO A 395 0.68 24.27 23.47
CA PRO A 395 -0.34 23.47 24.13
C PRO A 395 -0.70 22.21 23.33
N GLU A 396 -1.19 21.20 24.04
CA GLU A 396 -1.68 19.96 23.44
C GLU A 396 -2.87 20.20 22.50
N VAL A 397 -2.97 19.36 21.47
CA VAL A 397 -4.06 19.32 20.50
C VAL A 397 -4.44 17.86 20.26
N ASN A 398 -5.65 17.63 19.74
CA ASN A 398 -6.06 16.30 19.34
C ASN A 398 -5.40 15.92 18.00
N THR A 399 -4.77 14.75 17.95
CA THR A 399 -3.99 14.25 16.82
C THR A 399 -4.64 13.07 16.08
N ASP A 400 -5.88 12.70 16.40
CA ASP A 400 -6.63 11.64 15.71
C ASP A 400 -7.11 12.09 14.31
N ILE A 401 -6.13 12.44 13.46
CA ILE A 401 -6.32 12.88 12.08
C ILE A 401 -6.43 11.64 11.21
N LYS A 402 -7.62 11.37 10.68
CA LYS A 402 -7.87 10.26 9.77
C LYS A 402 -7.83 10.73 8.33
N VAL A 403 -7.11 10.02 7.46
CA VAL A 403 -7.14 10.30 6.01
C VAL A 403 -8.39 9.65 5.40
N LEU A 404 -9.17 10.44 4.68
CA LEU A 404 -10.39 10.00 4.01
C LEU A 404 -10.14 9.67 2.53
N TYR A 405 -9.23 10.41 1.91
CA TYR A 405 -8.92 10.28 0.50
C TYR A 405 -7.53 10.83 0.20
N GLU A 406 -6.81 10.19 -0.71
CA GLU A 406 -5.55 10.68 -1.26
C GLU A 406 -5.42 10.31 -2.75
N ASP A 407 -4.98 11.24 -3.57
CA ASP A 407 -4.47 10.95 -4.92
C ASP A 407 -3.22 11.80 -5.20
N ASP A 408 -2.75 11.86 -6.45
CA ASP A 408 -1.56 12.65 -6.78
C ASP A 408 -1.71 14.17 -6.52
N PHE A 409 -2.94 14.67 -6.41
CA PHE A 409 -3.26 16.10 -6.41
C PHE A 409 -3.85 16.59 -5.08
N LEU A 410 -4.61 15.76 -4.38
CA LEU A 410 -5.37 16.08 -3.19
C LEU A 410 -5.05 15.11 -2.04
N VAL A 411 -5.22 15.61 -0.82
CA VAL A 411 -5.39 14.80 0.38
C VAL A 411 -6.56 15.36 1.17
N ALA A 412 -7.49 14.50 1.57
CA ALA A 412 -8.60 14.86 2.43
C ALA A 412 -8.50 14.11 3.75
N VAL A 413 -8.81 14.82 4.84
CA VAL A 413 -8.73 14.29 6.20
C VAL A 413 -10.01 14.59 6.97
N SER A 414 -10.34 13.74 7.93
CA SER A 414 -11.23 14.08 9.02
C SER A 414 -10.40 14.74 10.11
N LYS A 415 -10.57 16.05 10.27
CA LYS A 415 -9.87 16.84 11.28
C LYS A 415 -10.49 16.57 12.65
N PRO A 416 -9.70 16.21 13.67
CA PRO A 416 -10.18 16.14 15.04
C PRO A 416 -10.29 17.54 15.66
N ALA A 417 -10.74 17.62 16.91
CA ALA A 417 -10.78 18.86 17.67
C ALA A 417 -10.35 18.62 19.13
N PRO A 418 -9.73 19.62 19.79
CA PRO A 418 -9.25 20.88 19.20
C PRO A 418 -7.99 20.66 18.34
N LEU A 419 -7.96 21.24 17.14
CA LEU A 419 -6.78 21.25 16.26
C LEU A 419 -6.83 22.48 15.33
N PRO A 420 -5.94 23.46 15.50
CA PRO A 420 -5.85 24.62 14.61
C PRO A 420 -5.52 24.23 13.16
N MET A 421 -6.10 24.94 12.20
CA MET A 421 -5.88 24.68 10.77
C MET A 421 -4.47 25.06 10.30
N HIS A 422 -3.98 26.22 10.75
CA HIS A 422 -2.72 26.84 10.36
C HIS A 422 -2.07 27.48 11.59
N PRO A 423 -0.76 27.83 11.54
CA PRO A 423 -0.10 28.58 12.61
C PRO A 423 -0.88 29.83 13.00
N CYS A 424 -1.34 29.89 14.25
CA CYS A 424 -2.08 31.03 14.79
C CYS A 424 -1.98 31.10 16.34
N GLY A 425 -1.91 32.31 16.87
CA GLY A 425 -1.87 32.54 18.32
C GLY A 425 -0.72 31.81 19.01
N ARG A 426 -1.06 30.88 19.92
CA ARG A 426 -0.13 30.03 20.69
C ARG A 426 0.27 28.73 19.97
N PHE A 427 -0.28 28.47 18.78
CA PHE A 427 -0.03 27.26 18.00
C PHE A 427 0.73 27.61 16.72
N ASN A 428 1.75 26.83 16.41
CA ASN A 428 2.60 26.99 15.24
C ASN A 428 2.86 25.62 14.61
N ARG A 429 3.59 24.73 15.30
CA ARG A 429 3.81 23.35 14.88
C ARG A 429 2.63 22.44 15.19
N ASN A 430 1.85 22.74 16.22
CA ASN A 430 0.61 22.01 16.58
C ASN A 430 -0.57 22.52 15.75
N SER A 431 -0.43 22.48 14.43
CA SER A 431 -1.48 22.82 13.46
C SER A 431 -1.57 21.76 12.37
N LEU A 432 -2.77 21.55 11.84
CA LEU A 432 -3.01 20.56 10.78
C LEU A 432 -2.11 20.82 9.56
N GLU A 433 -1.98 22.09 9.15
CA GLU A 433 -1.10 22.47 8.04
C GLU A 433 0.35 22.05 8.29
N TYR A 434 0.92 22.32 9.47
CA TYR A 434 2.30 21.95 9.78
C TYR A 434 2.49 20.44 9.79
N ILE A 435 1.59 19.70 10.44
CA ILE A 435 1.63 18.23 10.53
C ILE A 435 1.55 17.60 9.14
N LEU A 436 0.65 18.06 8.26
CA LEU A 436 0.58 17.52 6.90
C LEU A 436 1.82 17.93 6.08
N GLN A 437 2.33 19.15 6.23
CA GLN A 437 3.55 19.57 5.52
C GLN A 437 4.80 18.79 5.94
N SER A 438 4.92 18.36 7.20
CA SER A 438 6.03 17.53 7.64
C SER A 438 5.96 16.12 7.03
N VAL A 439 4.77 15.52 6.99
CA VAL A 439 4.56 14.17 6.42
C VAL A 439 4.76 14.15 4.91
N PHE A 440 4.36 15.21 4.20
CA PHE A 440 4.44 15.28 2.74
C PHE A 440 5.73 15.94 2.20
N ALA A 441 6.70 16.26 3.05
CA ALA A 441 7.93 16.94 2.66
C ALA A 441 8.66 16.20 1.50
N PRO A 442 9.23 16.93 0.52
CA PRO A 442 9.34 18.39 0.42
C PRO A 442 8.09 19.06 -0.20
N ARG A 443 7.05 18.31 -0.55
CA ARG A 443 5.79 18.91 -1.01
C ARG A 443 5.13 19.62 0.17
N LYS A 444 4.45 20.73 -0.12
CA LYS A 444 3.76 21.54 0.89
C LYS A 444 2.26 21.57 0.58
N PRO A 445 1.48 20.61 1.11
CA PRO A 445 0.03 20.64 0.99
C PRO A 445 -0.52 21.97 1.51
N ARG A 446 -1.54 22.49 0.82
CA ARG A 446 -2.19 23.77 1.12
C ARG A 446 -3.68 23.53 1.37
N PRO A 447 -4.26 24.08 2.43
CA PRO A 447 -5.68 23.92 2.69
C PRO A 447 -6.49 24.54 1.57
N ALA A 448 -7.49 23.82 1.05
CA ALA A 448 -8.44 24.34 0.08
C ALA A 448 -9.53 25.21 0.75
N HIS A 449 -9.83 24.91 2.01
CA HIS A 449 -10.71 25.66 2.89
C HIS A 449 -10.27 25.48 4.35
N ARG A 450 -10.96 26.15 5.28
CA ARG A 450 -10.65 26.10 6.72
C ARG A 450 -11.87 25.69 7.54
N LEU A 451 -11.60 25.02 8.65
CA LEU A 451 -12.54 24.84 9.77
C LEU A 451 -12.01 25.62 10.98
N ASP A 452 -12.90 25.92 11.93
CA ASP A 452 -12.46 26.45 13.23
C ASP A 452 -11.69 25.36 14.00
N ALA A 453 -10.84 25.77 14.94
CA ALA A 453 -9.99 24.83 15.69
C ALA A 453 -10.81 23.74 16.42
N ASN A 454 -11.99 24.11 16.94
CA ASN A 454 -12.86 23.22 17.70
C ASN A 454 -13.85 22.44 16.80
N THR A 455 -13.94 22.74 15.51
CA THR A 455 -14.84 22.04 14.58
C THR A 455 -14.14 20.79 14.05
N THR A 456 -14.85 19.66 14.07
CA THR A 456 -14.35 18.38 13.52
C THR A 456 -14.81 18.17 12.07
N GLY A 457 -14.23 17.20 11.36
CA GLY A 457 -14.76 16.71 10.09
C GLY A 457 -13.91 17.02 8.87
N VAL A 458 -14.52 16.93 7.68
CA VAL A 458 -13.81 16.90 6.39
C VAL A 458 -13.03 18.19 6.12
N VAL A 459 -11.76 18.04 5.78
CA VAL A 459 -10.89 19.10 5.27
C VAL A 459 -10.09 18.60 4.08
N VAL A 460 -10.03 19.40 3.01
CA VAL A 460 -9.26 19.09 1.80
C VAL A 460 -8.02 19.97 1.70
N PHE A 461 -6.89 19.35 1.36
CA PHE A 461 -5.64 20.01 1.01
C PHE A 461 -5.25 19.67 -0.43
N SER A 462 -4.77 20.68 -1.16
CA SER A 462 -4.14 20.52 -2.46
C SER A 462 -2.63 20.31 -2.27
N LYS A 463 -2.07 19.27 -2.90
CA LYS A 463 -0.65 18.91 -2.78
C LYS A 463 0.31 19.85 -3.52
N SER A 464 -0.21 20.73 -4.37
CA SER A 464 0.58 21.72 -5.11
C SER A 464 -0.12 23.08 -5.19
N ARG A 465 0.67 24.13 -5.44
CA ARG A 465 0.16 25.49 -5.66
C ARG A 465 -0.75 25.57 -6.89
N GLN A 466 -0.44 24.82 -7.94
CA GLN A 466 -1.22 24.79 -9.18
C GLN A 466 -2.61 24.20 -8.96
N VAL A 467 -2.71 23.11 -8.18
CA VAL A 467 -3.99 22.49 -7.83
C VAL A 467 -4.78 23.40 -6.89
N ALA A 468 -4.12 24.01 -5.90
CA ALA A 468 -4.76 24.96 -4.99
C ALA A 468 -5.41 26.14 -5.73
N ALA A 469 -4.73 26.68 -6.75
CA ALA A 469 -5.25 27.77 -7.58
C ALA A 469 -6.50 27.40 -8.40
N LYS A 470 -6.75 26.10 -8.62
CA LYS A 470 -7.98 25.62 -9.28
C LYS A 470 -9.10 25.35 -8.29
N LEU A 471 -8.78 24.85 -7.09
CA LEU A 471 -9.78 24.39 -6.13
C LEU A 471 -10.27 25.49 -5.18
N GLN A 472 -9.38 26.33 -4.64
CA GLN A 472 -9.75 27.40 -3.69
C GLN A 472 -10.83 28.37 -4.24
N PRO A 473 -10.74 28.83 -5.52
CA PRO A 473 -11.76 29.71 -6.07
C PRO A 473 -13.16 29.07 -6.16
N LYS A 474 -13.26 27.73 -6.25
CA LYS A 474 -14.56 27.05 -6.24
C LYS A 474 -15.29 27.22 -4.91
N PHE A 475 -14.55 27.21 -3.79
CA PHE A 475 -15.11 27.49 -2.46
C PHE A 475 -15.59 28.93 -2.34
N GLU A 476 -14.83 29.89 -2.88
CA GLU A 476 -15.17 31.32 -2.86
C GLU A 476 -16.43 31.63 -3.68
N ARG A 477 -16.63 30.91 -4.81
CA ARG A 477 -17.80 31.04 -5.67
C ARG A 477 -19.03 30.24 -5.23
N GLY A 478 -18.91 29.45 -4.16
CA GLY A 478 -20.03 28.62 -3.67
C GLY A 478 -20.32 27.38 -4.54
N GLU A 479 -19.39 26.95 -5.38
CA GLU A 479 -19.51 25.75 -6.23
C GLU A 479 -19.30 24.44 -5.45
N VAL A 480 -18.94 24.54 -4.17
CA VAL A 480 -18.68 23.40 -3.29
C VAL A 480 -19.84 23.24 -2.31
N SER A 481 -20.49 22.08 -2.36
CA SER A 481 -21.53 21.74 -1.39
C SER A 481 -20.90 21.30 -0.08
N LYS A 482 -21.34 21.92 1.03
CA LYS A 482 -20.87 21.63 2.38
C LYS A 482 -22.07 21.27 3.25
N THR A 483 -22.00 20.14 3.93
CA THR A 483 -23.03 19.68 4.87
C THR A 483 -22.38 19.44 6.22
N TYR A 484 -22.94 20.05 7.25
CA TYR A 484 -22.52 19.91 8.64
C TYR A 484 -23.62 19.24 9.45
N LEU A 485 -23.22 18.59 10.53
CA LEU A 485 -24.11 18.22 11.63
C LEU A 485 -23.83 19.15 12.80
N ALA A 486 -24.88 19.63 13.47
CA ALA A 486 -24.78 20.49 14.64
C ALA A 486 -25.80 20.06 15.69
N ARG A 487 -25.41 19.90 16.95
CA ARG A 487 -26.34 19.76 18.06
C ARG A 487 -26.47 21.08 18.80
N VAL A 488 -27.69 21.60 18.87
CA VAL A 488 -28.00 22.93 19.42
C VAL A 488 -28.84 22.83 20.67
N MET A 489 -28.74 23.85 21.52
CA MET A 489 -29.54 23.98 22.74
C MET A 489 -30.94 24.50 22.42
N GLY A 490 -31.96 23.86 22.99
CA GLY A 490 -33.35 24.28 22.90
C GLY A 490 -34.08 23.78 21.67
N HIS A 491 -35.41 23.79 21.74
CA HIS A 491 -36.33 23.43 20.66
C HIS A 491 -37.08 24.64 20.10
N GLN A 492 -36.61 25.85 20.39
CA GLN A 492 -37.26 27.09 19.98
C GLN A 492 -36.22 28.19 19.77
N THR A 493 -36.38 28.95 18.69
CA THR A 493 -35.57 30.16 18.43
C THR A 493 -35.99 31.31 19.36
N LYS A 494 -35.11 32.30 19.56
CA LYS A 494 -35.36 33.48 20.40
C LYS A 494 -36.60 34.28 20.00
N ASP A 495 -36.97 34.24 18.71
CA ASP A 495 -38.12 34.98 18.17
C ASP A 495 -39.44 34.20 18.35
N GLY A 496 -39.39 33.06 19.06
CA GLY A 496 -40.55 32.28 19.43
C GLY A 496 -40.92 31.16 18.45
N LYS A 497 -40.17 30.96 17.36
CA LYS A 497 -40.42 29.86 16.41
C LYS A 497 -39.95 28.52 16.99
N ALA A 498 -40.89 27.60 17.22
CA ALA A 498 -40.59 26.22 17.60
C ALA A 498 -39.91 25.46 16.45
N LEU A 499 -39.01 24.55 16.79
CA LEU A 499 -38.36 23.63 15.88
C LEU A 499 -39.19 22.34 15.84
N ASN A 500 -39.54 21.86 14.65
CA ASN A 500 -40.14 20.54 14.46
C ASN A 500 -39.25 19.69 13.54
N GLU A 501 -39.26 18.37 13.71
CA GLU A 501 -38.49 17.47 12.86
C GLU A 501 -38.88 17.60 11.39
N GLY A 502 -37.88 17.65 10.51
CA GLY A 502 -38.06 17.92 9.09
C GLY A 502 -38.17 19.41 8.73
N ASP A 503 -38.35 20.32 9.70
CA ASP A 503 -38.41 21.75 9.42
C ASP A 503 -37.10 22.24 8.81
N THR A 504 -37.23 23.15 7.85
CA THR A 504 -36.09 23.85 7.24
C THR A 504 -36.25 25.36 7.41
N PHE A 505 -35.16 26.03 7.78
CA PHE A 505 -35.13 27.47 8.00
C PHE A 505 -33.76 28.08 7.68
N VAL A 506 -33.71 29.39 7.51
CA VAL A 506 -32.54 30.12 7.00
C VAL A 506 -32.18 31.25 7.95
N CYS A 507 -30.88 31.47 8.16
CA CYS A 507 -30.34 32.70 8.73
C CYS A 507 -29.54 33.47 7.66
N GLU A 508 -29.93 34.73 7.39
CA GLU A 508 -29.28 35.62 6.41
C GLU A 508 -28.57 36.82 7.07
N ALA A 509 -28.33 36.75 8.39
CA ALA A 509 -27.76 37.84 9.15
C ALA A 509 -26.28 38.08 8.76
N PRO A 510 -25.89 39.31 8.34
CA PRO A 510 -24.50 39.60 7.96
C PRO A 510 -23.56 39.57 9.17
N ILE A 511 -22.29 39.22 8.92
CA ILE A 511 -21.29 38.99 9.97
C ILE A 511 -20.19 40.05 9.91
N SER A 512 -19.84 40.62 11.06
CA SER A 512 -18.76 41.61 11.25
C SER A 512 -17.45 41.31 10.49
N LYS A 513 -16.88 42.35 9.85
CA LYS A 513 -15.61 42.29 9.11
C LYS A 513 -14.39 42.14 10.03
N GLU A 514 -14.45 42.75 11.21
CA GLU A 514 -13.40 42.73 12.22
C GLU A 514 -13.72 41.76 13.36
N SER A 515 -12.69 41.24 14.01
CA SER A 515 -12.84 40.32 15.13
C SER A 515 -13.11 41.09 16.41
N GLN A 516 -14.01 40.57 17.23
CA GLN A 516 -14.25 41.06 18.59
C GLN A 516 -13.25 40.44 19.58
N ALA A 517 -13.46 40.67 20.87
CA ALA A 517 -12.72 40.02 21.94
C ALA A 517 -12.60 38.50 21.71
N PHE A 518 -11.44 37.94 22.02
CA PHE A 518 -11.11 36.53 21.84
C PHE A 518 -11.31 36.00 20.40
N GLY A 519 -11.18 36.87 19.39
CA GLY A 519 -11.28 36.47 17.98
C GLY A 519 -12.70 36.13 17.52
N GLY A 520 -13.71 36.48 18.32
CA GLY A 520 -15.11 36.24 18.00
C GLY A 520 -15.63 37.08 16.85
N ARG A 521 -16.78 36.66 16.33
CA ARG A 521 -17.57 37.37 15.33
C ARG A 521 -18.98 37.61 15.85
N VAL A 522 -19.56 38.74 15.49
CA VAL A 522 -20.94 39.13 15.82
C VAL A 522 -21.73 39.47 14.56
N ILE A 523 -23.06 39.49 14.70
CA ILE A 523 -23.96 40.02 13.67
C ILE A 523 -23.80 41.53 13.60
N ASP A 524 -23.68 42.04 12.38
CA ASP A 524 -23.44 43.44 12.07
C ASP A 524 -24.17 43.77 10.77
N ALA A 525 -25.02 44.80 10.79
CA ALA A 525 -25.81 45.19 9.62
C ALA A 525 -24.92 45.62 8.44
N ASP A 526 -23.75 46.21 8.72
CA ASP A 526 -22.75 46.64 7.71
C ASP A 526 -21.67 45.56 7.46
N GLY A 527 -21.92 44.36 8.00
CA GLY A 527 -21.07 43.19 7.89
C GLY A 527 -21.06 42.56 6.51
N LEU A 528 -20.42 41.40 6.42
CA LEU A 528 -20.36 40.59 5.21
C LEU A 528 -21.63 39.77 5.06
N PRO A 529 -22.32 39.82 3.89
CA PRO A 529 -23.47 38.97 3.61
C PRO A 529 -23.14 37.50 3.85
N SER A 530 -24.02 36.84 4.59
CA SER A 530 -23.85 35.47 5.07
C SER A 530 -25.18 34.75 5.08
N ARG A 531 -25.22 33.51 4.57
CA ARG A 531 -26.44 32.71 4.50
C ARG A 531 -26.18 31.26 4.91
N THR A 532 -27.02 30.75 5.81
CA THR A 532 -26.94 29.37 6.31
C THR A 532 -28.34 28.75 6.35
N LEU A 533 -28.47 27.57 5.72
CA LEU A 533 -29.66 26.74 5.78
C LEU A 533 -29.53 25.73 6.93
N PHE A 534 -30.59 25.57 7.71
CA PHE A 534 -30.69 24.61 8.80
C PHE A 534 -31.90 23.70 8.55
N THR A 535 -31.71 22.40 8.70
CA THR A 535 -32.78 21.40 8.66
C THR A 535 -32.77 20.62 9.97
N VAL A 536 -33.90 20.59 10.66
CA VAL A 536 -34.06 19.84 11.92
C VAL A 536 -34.13 18.36 11.58
N LYS A 537 -33.14 17.60 12.03
CA LYS A 537 -33.10 16.15 11.84
C LYS A 537 -33.89 15.44 12.92
N GLU A 538 -33.73 15.89 14.16
CA GLU A 538 -34.28 15.22 15.33
C GLU A 538 -34.37 16.16 16.53
N LEU A 539 -35.41 16.01 17.33
CA LEU A 539 -35.55 16.68 18.63
C LEU A 539 -35.27 15.68 19.75
N LEU A 540 -34.25 15.97 20.56
CA LEU A 540 -33.78 15.06 21.60
C LEU A 540 -34.49 15.34 22.93
N THR A 541 -34.69 14.30 23.72
CA THR A 541 -35.40 14.34 25.01
C THR A 541 -34.67 15.12 26.10
N ASP A 542 -33.37 15.39 25.91
CA ASP A 542 -32.55 16.20 26.81
C ASP A 542 -32.69 17.71 26.60
N GLY A 543 -33.62 18.14 25.73
CA GLY A 543 -33.85 19.54 25.40
C GLY A 543 -32.90 20.12 24.35
N THR A 544 -32.16 19.26 23.63
CA THR A 544 -31.31 19.66 22.50
C THR A 544 -31.91 19.20 21.16
N ALA A 545 -31.44 19.75 20.04
CA ALA A 545 -31.86 19.34 18.70
C ALA A 545 -30.66 19.02 17.81
N LEU A 546 -30.76 17.97 17.00
CA LEU A 546 -29.80 17.66 15.96
C LEU A 546 -30.22 18.32 14.65
N LEU A 547 -29.30 19.10 14.07
CA LEU A 547 -29.51 19.83 12.83
C LEU A 547 -28.53 19.36 11.76
N GLU A 548 -29.01 19.25 10.53
CA GLU A 548 -28.18 19.31 9.33
C GLU A 548 -28.06 20.77 8.91
N VAL A 549 -26.84 21.21 8.59
CA VAL A 549 -26.54 22.63 8.33
C VAL A 549 -25.75 22.78 7.04
N ASN A 550 -26.25 23.62 6.12
CA ASN A 550 -25.63 23.89 4.82
C ASN A 550 -25.29 25.38 4.70
N PRO A 551 -24.05 25.78 5.00
CA PRO A 551 -23.62 27.17 4.82
C PRO A 551 -23.34 27.46 3.34
N GLU A 552 -24.07 28.40 2.77
CA GLU A 552 -23.87 28.82 1.36
C GLU A 552 -22.70 29.79 1.22
N THR A 553 -22.42 30.57 2.28
CA THR A 553 -21.21 31.39 2.41
C THR A 553 -20.17 30.73 3.32
N GLY A 554 -19.00 31.36 3.49
CA GLY A 554 -17.89 30.81 4.29
C GLY A 554 -17.23 31.87 5.19
N ARG A 555 -17.99 32.51 6.08
CA ARG A 555 -17.42 33.47 7.05
C ARG A 555 -16.88 32.77 8.29
N THR A 556 -15.93 33.41 8.98
CA THR A 556 -15.39 32.91 10.25
C THR A 556 -16.52 32.75 11.27
N ASN A 557 -16.55 31.60 11.96
CA ASN A 557 -17.57 31.23 12.94
C ASN A 557 -19.03 31.25 12.42
N GLN A 558 -19.28 31.25 11.11
CA GLN A 558 -20.60 31.55 10.54
C GLN A 558 -21.75 30.74 11.16
N ILE A 559 -21.65 29.40 11.16
CA ILE A 559 -22.71 28.52 11.68
C ILE A 559 -22.97 28.81 13.16
N ARG A 560 -21.89 28.97 13.94
CA ARG A 560 -21.93 29.22 15.39
C ARG A 560 -22.61 30.54 15.71
N VAL A 561 -22.22 31.62 15.01
CA VAL A 561 -22.82 32.96 15.17
C VAL A 561 -24.28 32.97 14.77
N HIS A 562 -24.64 32.31 13.65
CA HIS A 562 -26.03 32.25 13.19
C HIS A 562 -26.91 31.48 14.20
N ALA A 563 -26.47 30.31 14.65
CA ALA A 563 -27.18 29.52 15.66
C ALA A 563 -27.35 30.29 16.99
N TRP A 564 -26.28 30.91 17.47
CA TRP A 564 -26.29 31.76 18.67
C TRP A 564 -27.19 32.99 18.50
N HIS A 565 -27.13 33.67 17.36
CA HIS A 565 -27.99 34.80 17.04
C HIS A 565 -29.46 34.42 17.04
N MET A 566 -29.82 33.21 16.60
CA MET A 566 -31.18 32.69 16.64
C MET A 566 -31.61 32.19 18.03
N GLY A 567 -30.74 32.25 19.05
CA GLY A 567 -31.04 31.78 20.41
C GLY A 567 -30.91 30.28 20.63
N ILE A 568 -30.35 29.55 19.66
CA ILE A 568 -30.12 28.09 19.70
C ILE A 568 -28.62 27.79 19.57
N PRO A 569 -27.77 28.21 20.53
CA PRO A 569 -26.33 28.02 20.43
C PRO A 569 -25.94 26.55 20.30
N ILE A 570 -24.81 26.29 19.65
CA ILE A 570 -24.26 24.94 19.52
C ILE A 570 -23.81 24.47 20.91
N CYS A 571 -24.15 23.22 21.25
CA CYS A 571 -23.74 22.60 22.49
C CYS A 571 -22.21 22.55 22.60
N ASN A 572 -21.71 22.86 23.81
CA ASN A 572 -20.28 22.93 24.16
C ASN A 572 -19.47 23.95 23.35
N ASP A 573 -20.08 25.01 22.83
CA ASP A 573 -19.34 26.12 22.25
C ASP A 573 -18.62 26.92 23.34
N PRO A 574 -17.28 27.08 23.30
CA PRO A 574 -16.54 27.79 24.34
C PRO A 574 -16.68 29.32 24.25
N LEU A 575 -17.18 29.85 23.12
CA LEU A 575 -17.25 31.28 22.85
C LEU A 575 -18.69 31.80 22.79
N TYR A 576 -19.59 31.04 22.16
CA TYR A 576 -20.98 31.45 21.95
C TYR A 576 -21.91 30.75 22.94
N LEU A 577 -21.98 31.27 24.16
CA LEU A 577 -22.68 30.65 25.28
C LEU A 577 -24.18 30.92 25.27
N ALA A 578 -24.93 30.16 26.07
CA ALA A 578 -26.37 30.40 26.29
C ALA A 578 -26.66 31.84 26.79
N GLU A 579 -27.91 32.27 26.63
CA GLU A 579 -28.40 33.59 27.07
C GLU A 579 -27.70 34.79 26.40
N GLY A 580 -27.06 34.59 25.24
CA GLY A 580 -26.41 35.68 24.50
C GLY A 580 -25.12 36.18 25.16
N LYS A 581 -24.47 35.35 25.98
CA LYS A 581 -23.18 35.67 26.62
C LYS A 581 -22.01 35.22 25.73
N LEU A 582 -20.95 36.02 25.70
CA LEU A 582 -19.66 35.62 25.11
C LEU A 582 -18.79 34.95 26.19
N GLY A 583 -18.14 33.86 25.82
CA GLY A 583 -17.11 33.21 26.62
C GLY A 583 -15.76 33.93 26.54
N ASP A 584 -14.77 33.36 27.20
CA ASP A 584 -13.42 33.90 27.37
C ASP A 584 -12.33 33.13 26.60
N ALA A 585 -12.69 32.06 25.89
CA ALA A 585 -11.75 31.22 25.15
C ALA A 585 -12.20 30.94 23.71
N GLN A 586 -11.28 31.09 22.76
CA GLN A 586 -11.55 30.80 21.34
C GLN A 586 -11.27 29.33 20.96
N THR A 587 -10.18 28.76 21.49
CA THR A 587 -9.79 27.36 21.29
C THR A 587 -9.91 26.65 22.63
N ALA A 588 -10.69 25.57 22.67
CA ALA A 588 -10.88 24.81 23.89
C ALA A 588 -9.59 24.04 24.25
N ASP A 589 -9.42 23.74 25.53
CA ASP A 589 -8.36 22.81 25.96
C ASP A 589 -8.68 21.39 25.48
N ALA A 590 -7.64 20.57 25.30
CA ALA A 590 -7.79 19.21 24.74
C ALA A 590 -8.70 18.29 25.59
N SER A 591 -8.84 18.58 26.88
CA SER A 591 -9.69 17.86 27.82
C SER A 591 -11.14 18.38 27.91
N ALA A 592 -11.44 19.53 27.30
CA ALA A 592 -12.77 20.13 27.36
C ALA A 592 -13.78 19.32 26.51
N PRO A 593 -15.08 19.34 26.85
CA PRO A 593 -16.12 18.76 26.01
C PRO A 593 -16.07 19.30 24.58
N SER A 594 -16.12 18.42 23.59
CA SER A 594 -16.02 18.82 22.19
C SER A 594 -17.23 19.65 21.76
N LEU A 595 -16.98 20.76 21.04
CA LEU A 595 -18.00 21.49 20.29
C LEU A 595 -18.78 20.51 19.41
N GLN A 596 -20.11 20.50 19.54
CA GLN A 596 -20.97 19.60 18.79
C GLN A 596 -21.32 20.16 17.41
N LEU A 597 -20.27 20.44 16.62
CA LEU A 597 -20.33 20.85 15.22
C LEU A 597 -19.32 20.03 14.41
N HIS A 598 -19.80 19.39 13.35
CA HIS A 598 -19.03 18.47 12.55
C HIS A 598 -19.25 18.71 11.04
N ALA A 599 -18.18 18.95 10.29
CA ALA A 599 -18.18 19.02 8.84
C ALA A 599 -18.34 17.61 8.24
N TRP A 600 -19.58 17.21 7.99
CA TRP A 600 -19.94 15.83 7.68
C TRP A 600 -19.64 15.43 6.24
N LYS A 601 -20.11 16.23 5.27
CA LYS A 601 -19.95 15.93 3.84
C LYS A 601 -19.43 17.14 3.08
N LEU A 602 -18.63 16.85 2.07
CA LEU A 602 -18.11 17.83 1.13
C LEU A 602 -18.18 17.27 -0.29
N ALA A 603 -18.87 17.96 -1.20
CA ALA A 603 -18.98 17.54 -2.60
C ALA A 603 -18.53 18.64 -3.57
N PHE A 604 -17.70 18.27 -4.54
CA PHE A 604 -17.13 19.15 -5.56
C PHE A 604 -16.56 18.33 -6.72
N ASP A 605 -16.30 18.98 -7.86
CA ASP A 605 -15.62 18.33 -8.98
C ASP A 605 -14.11 18.42 -8.81
N HIS A 606 -13.44 17.27 -8.96
CA HIS A 606 -12.01 17.11 -8.85
C HIS A 606 -11.26 18.11 -9.77
N PRO A 607 -10.32 18.93 -9.25
CA PRO A 607 -9.76 20.07 -9.99
C PRO A 607 -8.87 19.68 -11.18
N VAL A 608 -8.55 18.40 -11.34
CA VAL A 608 -7.72 17.90 -12.45
C VAL A 608 -8.51 17.01 -13.40
N THR A 609 -9.25 16.02 -12.88
CA THR A 609 -10.00 15.05 -13.71
C THR A 609 -11.39 15.56 -14.10
N GLY A 610 -11.96 16.50 -13.36
CA GLY A 610 -13.33 16.99 -13.58
C GLY A 610 -14.43 16.05 -13.09
N GLU A 611 -14.07 14.89 -12.55
CA GLU A 611 -15.04 13.93 -11.99
C GLU A 611 -15.65 14.47 -10.70
N SER A 612 -16.96 14.29 -10.55
CA SER A 612 -17.66 14.68 -9.33
C SER A 612 -17.29 13.73 -8.20
N MET A 613 -16.96 14.28 -7.03
CA MET A 613 -16.59 13.49 -5.87
C MET A 613 -17.28 14.00 -4.60
N GLN A 614 -17.59 13.07 -3.69
CA GLN A 614 -18.10 13.36 -2.37
C GLN A 614 -17.19 12.72 -1.32
N LEU A 615 -16.77 13.53 -0.37
CA LEU A 615 -16.02 13.12 0.80
C LEU A 615 -16.94 13.13 2.01
N VAL A 616 -16.87 12.08 2.82
CA VAL A 616 -17.70 11.88 4.00
C VAL A 616 -16.79 11.55 5.18
N ALA A 617 -16.96 12.26 6.29
CA ALA A 617 -16.39 11.88 7.58
C ALA A 617 -17.43 11.09 8.38
N ASP A 618 -16.97 10.14 9.19
CA ASP A 618 -17.85 9.40 10.09
C ASP A 618 -18.57 10.37 11.05
N PRO A 619 -19.91 10.28 11.19
CA PRO A 619 -20.63 11.07 12.17
C PRO A 619 -20.07 10.82 13.59
N PRO A 620 -19.88 11.87 14.39
CA PRO A 620 -19.46 11.71 15.78
C PRO A 620 -20.60 11.10 16.62
N LYS A 621 -20.25 10.42 17.72
CA LYS A 621 -21.21 9.74 18.60
C LYS A 621 -22.39 10.59 19.07
N TRP A 622 -22.19 11.89 19.27
CA TRP A 622 -23.27 12.79 19.70
C TRP A 622 -24.31 13.09 18.62
N ALA A 623 -23.99 12.78 17.35
CA ALA A 623 -24.84 12.97 16.18
C ALA A 623 -25.50 11.67 15.69
N THR A 624 -25.13 10.52 16.28
CA THR A 624 -25.77 9.23 16.04
C THR A 624 -26.70 8.96 17.21
N VAL A 625 -28.00 8.90 16.96
CA VAL A 625 -28.97 8.47 17.97
C VAL A 625 -29.16 6.97 17.82
N GLU A 626 -29.04 6.24 18.93
CA GLU A 626 -29.40 4.82 19.01
C GLU A 626 -30.92 4.63 19.04
#